data_AF-A0A016VTE7-F1
#
_entry.id   AF-A0A016VTE7-F1
#
_cell.length_a   1.000
_cell.length_b   1.000
_cell.length_c   1.000
_cell.angle_alpha   90.00
_cell.angle_beta   90.00
_cell.angle_gamma   90.00
#
_symmetry.space_group_name_H-M   'P 1'
#
loop_
_entity.id
_entity.type
_entity.pdbx_description
1 polymer ?
#
loop_
_entity_poly.entity_id
_entity_poly.type
_entity_poly.pdbx_seq_one_letter_code
_entity_poly.pdbx_strand_id
1 'polypeptide(L)'
;MKVFEHVLDRCIRDIVNLSTNQCGSTAWCATTDAIHAAHLLIEKHRERRKALCIAFLNLEKAFDRVPHKLIWYALRKHAVPQELIEWVRILYANPSSQVQPPTFTSTEFPIIVGDRQGSALSPLLFILVMDAVTPDVQRPAP
;
A
#
# COMPACT_ATOMS: atom_id res chain seq x y z
N MET A 1 6.98 -17.92 9.78
CA MET A 1 6.29 -16.61 9.78
C MET A 1 5.54 -16.31 8.49
N LYS A 2 6.10 -16.54 7.28
CA LYS A 2 5.39 -16.27 6.01
C LYS A 2 4.01 -16.92 5.87
N VAL A 3 3.83 -18.15 6.37
CA VAL A 3 2.51 -18.83 6.37
C VAL A 3 1.47 -18.02 7.15
N PHE A 4 1.85 -17.46 8.30
CA PHE A 4 0.97 -16.62 9.10
C PHE A 4 0.63 -15.31 8.41
N GLU A 5 1.60 -14.68 7.74
CA GLU A 5 1.36 -13.50 6.91
C GLU A 5 0.37 -13.79 5.77
N HIS A 6 0.48 -14.94 5.11
CA HIS A 6 -0.48 -15.35 4.08
C HIS A 6 -1.89 -15.59 4.63
N VAL A 7 -2.02 -16.18 5.83
CA VAL A 7 -3.32 -16.35 6.48
C VAL A 7 -3.94 -14.98 6.79
N LEU A 8 -3.17 -14.06 7.36
CA LEU A 8 -3.64 -12.70 7.63
C LEU A 8 -4.00 -11.94 6.36
N ASP A 9 -3.18 -12.03 5.30
CA ASP A 9 -3.45 -11.40 4.01
C ASP A 9 -4.79 -11.88 3.45
N ARG A 10 -5.05 -13.19 3.47
CA ARG A 10 -6.32 -13.76 3.04
C ARG A 10 -7.49 -13.25 3.88
N CYS A 11 -7.39 -13.34 5.22
CA CYS A 11 -8.46 -12.89 6.11
C CYS A 11 -8.79 -11.41 5.94
N ILE A 12 -7.78 -10.56 5.74
CA ILE A 12 -7.99 -9.12 5.55
C ILE A 12 -8.60 -8.86 4.17
N ARG A 13 -8.15 -9.54 3.11
CA ARG A 13 -8.73 -9.40 1.75
C ARG A 13 -10.19 -9.80 1.67
N ASP A 14 -10.63 -10.75 2.49
CA ASP A 14 -12.04 -11.17 2.55
C ASP A 14 -12.95 -10.09 3.19
N ILE A 15 -12.38 -9.09 3.88
CA ILE A 15 -13.10 -8.05 4.62
C ILE A 15 -13.04 -6.70 3.90
N VAL A 16 -11.88 -6.33 3.37
CA VAL A 16 -11.64 -4.99 2.83
C VAL A 16 -12.15 -4.84 1.40
N ASN A 17 -12.72 -3.69 1.09
CA ASN A 17 -13.09 -3.33 -0.27
C ASN A 17 -12.22 -2.16 -0.75
N LEU A 18 -11.41 -2.40 -1.79
CA LEU A 18 -10.49 -1.42 -2.33
C LEU A 18 -11.12 -0.66 -3.50
N SER A 19 -10.63 0.54 -3.76
CA SER A 19 -11.04 1.31 -4.93
C SER A 19 -10.83 0.56 -6.25
N THR A 20 -11.77 0.71 -7.17
CA THR A 20 -11.67 0.19 -8.54
C THR A 20 -10.57 0.87 -9.36
N ASN A 21 -10.03 1.99 -8.88
CA ASN A 21 -8.92 2.69 -9.54
C ASN A 21 -7.54 2.16 -9.10
N GLN A 22 -7.50 1.23 -8.14
CA GLN A 22 -6.27 0.60 -7.67
C GLN A 22 -6.00 -0.68 -8.46
N CYS A 23 -4.93 -0.69 -9.24
CA CYS A 23 -4.52 -1.87 -10.02
C CYS A 23 -3.29 -2.60 -9.47
N GLY A 24 -2.49 -1.94 -8.63
CA GLY A 24 -1.35 -2.60 -7.99
C GLY A 24 -1.78 -3.53 -6.86
N SER A 25 -1.17 -4.71 -6.78
CA SER A 25 -1.34 -5.67 -5.67
C SER A 25 -2.78 -6.14 -5.42
N THR A 26 -3.62 -6.05 -6.47
CA THR A 26 -4.96 -6.62 -6.52
C THR A 26 -4.95 -7.91 -7.35
N ALA A 27 -5.91 -8.81 -7.10
CA ALA A 27 -6.01 -10.06 -7.86
C ALA A 27 -6.73 -9.89 -9.21
N TRP A 28 -7.44 -8.77 -9.42
CA TRP A 28 -8.40 -8.60 -10.50
C TRP A 28 -8.01 -7.52 -11.52
N CYS A 29 -6.96 -6.73 -11.28
CA CYS A 29 -6.44 -5.74 -12.23
C CYS A 29 -4.93 -5.93 -12.44
N ALA A 30 -4.48 -5.84 -13.68
CA ALA A 30 -3.08 -5.89 -14.07
C ALA A 30 -2.57 -4.52 -14.56
N THR A 31 -1.25 -4.40 -14.69
CA THR A 31 -0.61 -3.20 -15.24
C THR A 31 -1.10 -2.87 -16.66
N THR A 32 -1.43 -3.89 -17.45
CA THR A 32 -2.00 -3.73 -18.80
C THR A 32 -3.34 -3.02 -18.77
N ASP A 33 -4.18 -3.31 -17.77
CA ASP A 33 -5.51 -2.69 -17.64
C ASP A 33 -5.38 -1.22 -17.27
N ALA A 34 -4.46 -0.88 -16.36
CA ALA A 34 -4.16 0.51 -16.00
C ALA A 34 -3.61 1.32 -17.18
N ILE A 35 -2.69 0.75 -17.97
CA ILE A 35 -2.18 1.37 -19.20
C ILE A 35 -3.30 1.54 -20.22
N HIS A 36 -4.14 0.52 -20.40
CA HIS A 36 -5.27 0.57 -21.32
C HIS A 36 -6.27 1.65 -20.93
N ALA A 37 -6.62 1.76 -19.65
CA ALA A 37 -7.49 2.82 -19.13
C ALA A 37 -6.91 4.23 -19.40
N ALA A 38 -5.60 4.41 -19.22
CA ALA A 38 -4.92 5.66 -19.54
C ALA A 38 -4.98 5.98 -21.05
N HIS A 39 -4.76 4.99 -21.92
CA HIS A 39 -4.91 5.17 -23.37
C HIS A 39 -6.34 5.56 -23.76
N LEU A 40 -7.35 4.87 -23.24
CA LEU A 40 -8.76 5.20 -23.49
C LEU A 40 -9.10 6.64 -23.05
N LEU A 41 -8.54 7.09 -21.93
CA LEU A 41 -8.71 8.47 -21.46
C LEU A 41 -8.12 9.47 -22.46
N ILE A 42 -6.91 9.21 -22.97
CA ILE A 42 -6.23 10.06 -23.95
C ILE A 42 -7.02 10.12 -25.26
N GLU A 43 -7.43 8.97 -25.79
CA GLU A 43 -8.20 8.86 -27.03
C GLU A 43 -9.52 9.63 -26.94
N LYS A 44 -10.28 9.42 -25.86
CA LYS A 44 -11.57 10.08 -25.64
C LYS A 44 -11.46 11.61 -25.57
N HIS A 45 -10.40 12.14 -24.96
CA HIS A 45 -10.18 13.59 -24.91
C HIS A 45 -9.74 14.14 -26.27
N ARG A 46 -8.91 13.38 -27.02
CA ARG A 46 -8.47 13.73 -28.38
C ARG A 46 -9.66 13.80 -29.34
N GLU A 47 -10.55 12.80 -29.33
CA GLU A 47 -11.77 12.78 -30.15
C GLU A 47 -12.67 13.98 -29.88
N ARG A 48 -12.81 14.36 -28.60
CA ARG A 48 -13.65 15.48 -28.17
C ARG A 48 -12.95 16.84 -28.26
N ARG A 49 -11.71 16.89 -28.75
CA ARG A 49 -10.85 18.09 -28.80
C ARG A 49 -10.77 18.82 -27.45
N LYS A 50 -10.77 18.07 -26.35
CA LYS A 50 -10.60 18.61 -24.99
C LYS A 50 -9.14 18.53 -24.59
N ALA A 51 -8.65 19.56 -23.89
CA ALA A 51 -7.33 19.50 -23.27
C ALA A 51 -7.31 18.42 -22.18
N LEU A 52 -6.21 17.66 -22.11
CA LEU A 52 -5.97 16.65 -21.11
C LEU A 52 -4.54 16.83 -20.58
N CYS A 53 -4.40 16.84 -19.26
CA CYS A 53 -3.11 16.81 -18.57
C CYS A 53 -3.06 15.54 -17.71
N ILE A 54 -1.97 14.77 -17.81
CA ILE A 54 -1.74 13.57 -17.02
C ILE A 54 -0.49 13.80 -16.17
N ALA A 55 -0.62 13.69 -14.86
CA ALA A 55 0.49 13.78 -13.92
C ALA A 55 0.91 12.38 -13.46
N PHE A 56 2.18 12.03 -13.67
CA PHE A 56 2.76 10.79 -13.16
C PHE A 56 3.44 11.06 -11.82
N LEU A 57 2.91 10.46 -10.75
CA LEU A 57 3.44 10.59 -9.40
C LEU A 57 4.12 9.29 -9.00
N ASN A 58 5.30 9.40 -8.41
CA ASN A 58 6.02 8.27 -7.84
C ASN A 58 6.43 8.58 -6.40
N LEU A 59 6.36 7.56 -5.53
CA LEU A 59 6.75 7.68 -4.12
C LEU A 59 8.17 7.14 -3.94
N GLU A 60 9.07 8.00 -3.45
CA GLU A 60 10.44 7.59 -3.13
C GLU A 60 10.42 6.59 -1.96
N LYS A 61 11.01 5.41 -2.16
CA LYS A 61 11.12 4.36 -1.13
C LYS A 61 9.77 4.05 -0.47
N ALA A 62 8.77 3.81 -1.31
CA ALA A 62 7.36 3.72 -0.91
C ALA A 62 7.11 2.74 0.25
N PHE A 63 7.76 1.57 0.24
CA PHE A 63 7.64 0.60 1.34
C PHE A 63 8.43 1.03 2.58
N ASP A 64 9.64 1.55 2.45
CA ASP A 64 10.52 1.86 3.59
C ASP A 64 10.03 3.06 4.43
N ARG A 65 9.16 3.90 3.87
CA ARG A 65 8.75 5.17 4.49
C ARG A 65 7.34 5.18 5.08
N VAL A 66 6.59 4.07 5.00
CA VAL A 66 5.22 4.01 5.55
C VAL A 66 5.26 4.07 7.08
N PRO A 67 4.66 5.09 7.75
CA PRO A 67 4.59 5.10 9.20
C PRO A 67 3.69 3.98 9.72
N HIS A 68 4.13 3.22 10.72
CA HIS A 68 3.31 2.11 11.27
C HIS A 68 1.97 2.60 11.82
N LYS A 69 1.93 3.82 12.38
CA LYS A 69 0.68 4.45 12.82
C LYS A 69 -0.35 4.59 11.69
N LEU A 70 0.12 4.84 10.47
CA LEU A 70 -0.74 4.98 9.30
C LEU A 70 -1.30 3.62 8.85
N ILE A 71 -0.56 2.53 9.04
CA ILE A 71 -1.04 1.16 8.82
C ILE A 71 -2.23 0.86 9.75
N TRP A 72 -2.10 1.17 11.04
CA TRP A 72 -3.19 0.96 12.01
C TRP A 72 -4.42 1.80 11.68
N TYR A 73 -4.21 3.04 11.28
CA TYR A 73 -5.28 3.93 10.83
C TYR A 73 -6.00 3.36 9.60
N ALA A 74 -5.25 2.92 8.59
CA ALA A 74 -5.80 2.38 7.36
C ALA A 74 -6.63 1.11 7.62
N LEU A 75 -6.11 0.16 8.40
CA LEU A 75 -6.84 -1.05 8.76
C LEU A 75 -8.17 -0.75 9.46
N ARG A 76 -8.18 0.21 10.40
CA ARG A 76 -9.41 0.63 11.08
C ARG A 76 -10.39 1.32 10.14
N LYS A 77 -9.89 2.17 9.22
CA LYS A 77 -10.72 2.84 8.22
C LYS A 77 -11.43 1.84 7.31
N HIS A 78 -10.78 0.73 7.02
CA HIS A 78 -11.31 -0.39 6.23
C HIS A 78 -12.11 -1.41 7.04
N ALA A 79 -12.53 -1.05 8.27
CA ALA A 79 -13.35 -1.88 9.15
C ALA A 79 -12.76 -3.27 9.47
N VAL A 80 -11.42 -3.41 9.43
CA VAL A 80 -10.75 -4.64 9.85
C VAL A 80 -10.96 -4.84 11.36
N PRO A 81 -11.40 -6.03 11.82
CA PRO A 81 -11.57 -6.35 13.23
C PRO A 81 -10.33 -6.06 14.06
N GLN A 82 -10.52 -5.54 15.27
CA GLN A 82 -9.44 -5.09 16.15
C GLN A 82 -8.50 -6.25 16.52
N GLU A 83 -9.01 -7.47 16.60
CA GLU A 83 -8.23 -8.69 16.80
C GLU A 83 -7.23 -8.90 15.67
N LEU A 84 -7.66 -8.83 14.40
CA LEU A 84 -6.74 -8.96 13.26
C LEU A 84 -5.69 -7.83 13.25
N ILE A 85 -6.07 -6.61 13.62
CA ILE A 85 -5.14 -5.49 13.73
C ILE A 85 -4.06 -5.77 14.77
N GLU A 86 -4.40 -6.37 15.90
CA GLU A 86 -3.43 -6.78 16.93
C GLU A 86 -2.49 -7.87 16.42
N TRP A 87 -2.98 -8.81 15.61
CA TRP A 87 -2.14 -9.84 15.01
C TRP A 87 -1.15 -9.24 14.01
N VAL A 88 -1.57 -8.24 13.23
CA VAL A 88 -0.65 -7.47 12.40
C VAL A 88 0.35 -6.71 13.27
N ARG A 89 -0.08 -6.06 14.36
CA ARG A 89 0.82 -5.34 15.28
C ARG A 89 1.91 -6.22 15.89
N ILE A 90 1.59 -7.47 16.23
CA ILE A 90 2.59 -8.43 16.72
C ILE A 90 3.72 -8.61 15.71
N LEU A 91 3.39 -8.64 14.42
CA LEU A 91 4.42 -8.76 13.39
C LEU A 91 5.35 -7.52 13.37
N TYR A 92 4.84 -6.32 13.68
CA TYR A 92 5.62 -5.06 13.71
C TYR A 92 6.05 -4.66 15.13
N ALA A 93 6.00 -5.57 16.11
CA ALA A 93 6.29 -5.22 17.50
C ALA A 93 7.81 -5.07 17.73
N ASN A 94 8.22 -3.90 18.24
CA ASN A 94 9.58 -3.56 18.64
C ASN A 94 10.72 -3.98 17.68
N PRO A 95 10.61 -3.79 16.35
CA PRO A 95 11.75 -4.05 15.49
C PRO A 95 12.86 -3.04 15.78
N SER A 96 14.08 -3.54 16.03
CA SER A 96 15.30 -2.73 16.06
C SER A 96 16.20 -3.11 14.89
N SER A 97 17.04 -2.17 14.47
CA SER A 97 18.07 -2.38 13.46
C SER A 97 19.38 -1.80 13.93
N GLN A 98 20.47 -2.31 13.38
CA GLN A 98 21.81 -1.78 13.56
C GLN A 98 22.56 -1.85 12.24
N VAL A 99 23.58 -1.00 12.10
CA VAL A 99 24.43 -0.93 10.91
C VAL A 99 25.75 -1.60 11.25
N GLN A 100 26.11 -2.67 10.52
CA GLN A 100 27.29 -3.49 10.78
C GLN A 100 28.28 -3.44 9.60
N PRO A 101 29.08 -2.36 9.47
CA PRO A 101 30.22 -2.34 8.57
C PRO A 101 31.35 -3.27 9.07
N PRO A 102 32.38 -3.56 8.25
CA PRO A 102 33.46 -4.47 8.63
C PRO A 102 34.26 -4.06 9.88
N THR A 103 34.27 -2.76 10.21
CA THR A 103 35.15 -2.19 11.24
C THR A 103 34.45 -1.80 12.54
N PHE A 104 33.12 -1.70 12.55
CA PHE A 104 32.35 -1.38 13.76
C PHE A 104 30.89 -1.87 13.64
N THR A 105 30.16 -1.87 14.75
CA THR A 105 28.69 -2.05 14.76
C THR A 105 28.07 -0.83 15.42
N SER A 106 27.04 -0.25 14.81
CA SER A 106 26.33 0.88 15.40
C SER A 106 25.54 0.44 16.62
N THR A 107 25.11 1.39 17.45
CA THR A 107 24.05 1.13 18.42
C THR A 107 22.76 0.74 17.71
N GLU A 108 21.95 -0.08 18.36
CA GLU A 108 20.60 -0.40 17.88
C GLU A 108 19.71 0.86 17.88
N PHE A 109 18.85 0.94 16.87
CA PHE A 109 17.82 1.97 16.76
C PHE A 109 16.47 1.34 16.40
N PRO A 110 15.34 1.90 16.86
CA PRO A 110 14.02 1.35 16.58
C PRO A 110 13.59 1.62 15.13
N ILE A 111 12.92 0.64 14.53
CA ILE A 111 12.25 0.77 13.22
C ILE A 111 10.79 1.17 13.48
N ILE A 112 10.47 2.44 13.24
CA ILE A 112 9.11 3.00 13.46
C ILE A 112 8.35 3.30 12.16
N VAL A 113 9.04 3.16 11.03
CA VAL A 113 8.52 3.32 9.67
C VAL A 113 8.97 2.12 8.85
N GLY A 114 8.28 1.92 7.74
CA GLY A 114 8.66 0.94 6.77
C GLY A 114 7.85 -0.33 6.89
N ASP A 115 7.49 -0.83 5.72
CA ASP A 115 6.95 -2.15 5.54
C ASP A 115 8.08 -3.18 5.38
N ARG A 116 7.84 -4.43 5.75
CA ARG A 116 8.88 -5.47 5.71
C ARG A 116 9.07 -5.98 4.29
N GLN A 117 10.19 -5.64 3.67
CA GLN A 117 10.51 -6.13 2.33
C GLN A 117 10.53 -7.67 2.29
N GLY A 118 9.79 -8.26 1.35
CA GLY A 118 9.65 -9.71 1.22
C GLY A 118 8.61 -10.37 2.14
N SER A 119 7.83 -9.57 2.89
CA SER A 119 6.63 -10.06 3.58
C SER A 119 5.47 -10.23 2.60
N ALA A 120 4.67 -11.27 2.82
CA ALA A 120 3.50 -11.57 1.99
C ALA A 120 2.36 -10.56 2.22
N LEU A 121 2.31 -9.96 3.40
CA LEU A 121 1.25 -9.05 3.83
C LEU A 121 1.52 -7.59 3.42
N SER A 122 2.78 -7.23 3.23
CA SER A 122 3.24 -5.86 2.97
C SER A 122 2.56 -5.20 1.76
N PRO A 123 2.43 -5.85 0.60
CA PRO A 123 1.72 -5.26 -0.53
C PRO A 123 0.27 -4.86 -0.21
N LEU A 124 -0.44 -5.66 0.59
CA LEU A 124 -1.81 -5.36 1.02
C LEU A 124 -1.88 -4.16 1.96
N LEU A 125 -0.99 -4.09 2.95
CA LEU A 125 -0.96 -2.97 3.89
C LEU A 125 -0.65 -1.66 3.19
N PHE A 126 0.27 -1.70 2.21
CA PHE A 126 0.60 -0.54 1.41
C PHE A 126 -0.60 -0.01 0.62
N ILE A 127 -1.34 -0.87 -0.10
CA ILE A 127 -2.49 -0.42 -0.88
C ILE A 127 -3.65 0.06 0.01
N LEU A 128 -3.86 -0.55 1.18
CA LEU A 128 -4.85 -0.07 2.15
C LEU A 128 -4.51 1.33 2.67
N VAL A 129 -3.22 1.59 2.93
CA VAL A 129 -2.73 2.92 3.30
C VAL A 129 -2.97 3.92 2.17
N MET A 130 -2.60 3.58 0.94
CA MET A 130 -2.81 4.46 -0.22
C MET A 130 -4.29 4.79 -0.41
N ASP A 131 -5.16 3.79 -0.33
CA ASP A 131 -6.61 3.99 -0.42
C ASP A 131 -7.14 4.87 0.73
N ALA A 132 -6.63 4.67 1.95
CA ALA A 132 -7.03 5.46 3.10
C ALA A 132 -6.64 6.95 3.00
N VAL A 133 -5.56 7.29 2.29
CA VAL A 133 -5.05 8.67 2.16
C VAL A 133 -5.38 9.35 0.84
N THR A 134 -5.96 8.64 -0.14
CA THR A 134 -6.32 9.21 -1.46
C THR A 134 -7.82 9.34 -1.76
N PRO A 135 -8.76 9.44 -0.78
CA PRO A 135 -10.19 9.44 -1.10
C PRO A 135 -10.61 10.63 -1.96
N ASP A 136 -9.96 11.78 -1.83
CA ASP A 136 -10.27 12.97 -2.61
C ASP A 136 -9.87 12.85 -4.08
N VAL A 137 -8.81 12.09 -4.38
CA VAL A 137 -8.31 11.84 -5.74
C VAL A 137 -9.19 10.83 -6.47
N GLN A 138 -9.84 9.93 -5.74
CA GLN A 138 -10.69 8.89 -6.31
C GLN A 138 -12.11 9.37 -6.65
N ARG A 139 -12.45 10.62 -6.35
CA ARG A 139 -13.78 11.16 -6.67
C ARG A 139 -13.99 11.24 -8.18
N PRO A 140 -15.22 11.01 -8.67
CA PRO A 140 -15.55 11.29 -10.06
C PRO A 140 -15.21 12.73 -10.41
N ALA A 141 -14.61 12.95 -11.58
CA ALA A 141 -14.44 14.30 -12.10
C ALA A 141 -15.82 14.98 -12.25
N PRO A 142 -15.96 16.26 -11.83
CA PRO A 142 -17.20 17.01 -11.98
C PRO A 142 -17.63 17.18 -13.44
#